data_AF-A0A8R1V572-F1
#
_entry.id   AF-A0A8R1V572-F1
#
_cell.length_a   1.000
_cell.length_b   1.000
_cell.length_c   1.000
_cell.angle_alpha   90.00
_cell.angle_beta   90.00
_cell.angle_gamma   90.00
#
_symmetry.space_group_name_H-M   'P 1'
#
loop_
_entity.id
_entity.type
_entity.pdbx_description
1 polymer ?
#
loop_
_entity_poly.entity_id
_entity_poly.type
_entity_poly.pdbx_seq_one_letter_code
_entity_poly.pdbx_strand_id
1 'polypeptide(L)'
;MKLLPRRRVLYGSYTTKISLDTIDDFFADCPDPSTVSAAAKAFRNRWHENVPKLRALIRKVSPTDDEFLAIIGLAFWSFEGLQTSDYLEELGVRYSAEITTSLSDHYRATIGVEKGAIRIGVLLCMQQLFKIAEMELKSDYEIYHIMGAFDEETLTYRLQVL
;
A
#
# COMPACT_ATOMS: atom_id res chain seq x y z
N MET A 1 -1.26 -2.05 -18.46
CA MET A 1 -1.52 -1.37 -17.18
C MET A 1 -1.96 0.10 -17.38
N LYS A 2 -3.25 0.32 -17.65
CA LYS A 2 -3.89 1.66 -17.79
C LYS A 2 -4.42 2.20 -16.44
N LEU A 3 -4.24 1.44 -15.36
CA LEU A 3 -4.96 1.62 -14.08
C LEU A 3 -4.27 2.56 -13.07
N LEU A 4 -3.02 2.97 -13.28
CA LEU A 4 -2.39 3.90 -12.34
C LEU A 4 -2.98 5.30 -12.53
N PRO A 5 -3.61 5.91 -11.49
CA PRO A 5 -4.15 7.25 -11.59
C PRO A 5 -3.06 8.25 -11.99
N ARG A 6 -3.49 9.40 -12.55
CA ARG A 6 -2.61 10.54 -12.91
C ARG A 6 -1.65 10.85 -11.76
N ARG A 7 -0.44 11.34 -12.06
CA ARG A 7 0.72 11.53 -11.14
C ARG A 7 0.42 12.26 -9.81
N ARG A 8 -0.76 12.84 -9.65
CA ARG A 8 -1.18 13.70 -8.54
C ARG A 8 -2.16 13.06 -7.56
N VAL A 9 -2.61 11.82 -7.79
CA VAL A 9 -3.58 11.13 -6.90
C VAL A 9 -3.00 9.83 -6.35
N LEU A 10 -3.27 9.59 -5.07
CA LEU A 10 -2.91 8.40 -4.28
C LEU A 10 -4.11 7.98 -3.46
N TYR A 11 -4.21 6.69 -3.20
CA TYR A 11 -5.15 6.16 -2.24
C TYR A 11 -4.37 5.89 -0.95
N GLY A 12 -4.69 6.64 0.10
CA GLY A 12 -4.07 6.48 1.43
C GLY A 12 -4.64 5.28 2.19
N SER A 13 -5.83 4.83 1.80
CA SER A 13 -6.47 3.60 2.25
C SER A 13 -7.50 3.16 1.20
N TYR A 14 -8.24 2.08 1.48
CA TYR A 14 -9.38 1.66 0.66
C TYR A 14 -10.50 2.70 0.58
N THR A 15 -10.58 3.63 1.53
CA THR A 15 -11.62 4.66 1.63
C THR A 15 -11.08 6.08 1.44
N THR A 16 -9.76 6.28 1.44
CA THR A 16 -9.14 7.60 1.42
C THR A 16 -8.42 7.86 0.11
N LYS A 17 -8.80 8.94 -0.58
CA LYS A 17 -8.13 9.44 -1.79
C LYS A 17 -7.51 10.79 -1.50
N ILE A 18 -6.20 10.92 -1.77
CA ILE A 18 -5.42 12.12 -1.53
C ILE A 18 -4.93 12.66 -2.88
N SER A 19 -5.17 13.94 -3.14
CA SER A 19 -4.60 14.64 -4.28
C SER A 19 -3.50 15.59 -3.81
N LEU A 20 -2.36 15.60 -4.51
CA LEU A 20 -1.29 16.57 -4.27
C LEU A 20 -1.77 18.02 -4.39
N ASP A 21 -2.77 18.25 -5.23
CA ASP A 21 -3.32 19.59 -5.47
C ASP A 21 -4.18 20.09 -4.31
N THR A 22 -4.73 19.18 -3.50
CA THR A 22 -5.66 19.47 -2.39
C THR A 22 -5.15 18.87 -1.08
N ILE A 23 -3.82 18.77 -0.94
CA ILE A 23 -3.22 18.09 0.21
C ILE A 23 -3.29 18.93 1.48
N ASP A 24 -3.41 20.26 1.36
CA ASP A 24 -3.69 21.09 2.53
C ASP A 24 -5.11 20.79 3.06
N ASP A 25 -6.08 20.54 2.17
CA ASP A 25 -7.44 20.15 2.54
C ASP A 25 -7.48 18.82 3.32
N PHE A 26 -6.54 17.92 3.05
CA PHE A 26 -6.41 16.66 3.80
C PHE A 26 -6.08 16.91 5.29
N PHE A 27 -5.45 18.04 5.61
CA PHE A 27 -5.16 18.47 6.97
C PHE A 27 -6.11 19.57 7.49
N ALA A 28 -7.18 19.91 6.76
CA ALA A 28 -8.06 21.03 7.13
C ALA A 28 -8.76 20.83 8.49
N ASP A 29 -9.09 19.59 8.83
CA ASP A 29 -9.76 19.22 10.07
C ASP A 29 -8.78 18.84 11.20
N CYS A 30 -7.50 19.19 11.04
CA CYS A 30 -6.46 18.89 12.04
C CYS A 30 -6.58 19.78 13.28
N PRO A 31 -6.18 19.29 14.48
CA PRO A 31 -6.43 19.98 15.75
C PRO A 31 -5.72 21.32 15.88
N ASP A 32 -4.49 21.43 15.34
CA ASP A 32 -3.72 22.67 15.31
C ASP A 32 -3.53 23.17 13.86
N PRO A 33 -4.32 24.17 13.42
CA PRO A 33 -4.20 24.77 12.09
C PRO A 33 -2.81 25.34 11.78
N SER A 34 -2.02 25.70 12.79
CA SER A 34 -0.67 26.25 12.58
C SER A 34 0.32 25.20 12.04
N THR A 35 0.03 23.92 12.25
CA THR A 35 0.87 22.79 11.83
C THR A 35 0.60 22.34 10.39
N VAL A 36 -0.57 22.68 9.84
CA VAL A 36 -1.08 22.25 8.53
C VAL A 36 -0.06 22.51 7.42
N SER A 37 0.50 23.72 7.34
CA SER A 37 1.46 24.06 6.28
C SER A 37 2.73 23.20 6.38
N ALA A 38 3.20 22.88 7.57
CA ALA A 38 4.40 22.08 7.78
C ALA A 38 4.13 20.60 7.47
N ALA A 39 3.02 20.05 7.96
CA ALA A 39 2.60 18.68 7.71
C ALA A 39 2.33 18.44 6.20
N ALA A 40 1.59 19.34 5.55
CA ALA A 40 1.32 19.26 4.12
C ALA A 40 2.60 19.38 3.28
N LYS A 41 3.57 20.20 3.69
CA LYS A 41 4.90 20.27 3.04
C LYS A 41 5.68 18.97 3.21
N ALA A 42 5.70 18.40 4.41
CA ALA A 42 6.36 17.12 4.68
C ALA A 42 5.76 15.99 3.82
N PHE A 43 4.42 15.89 3.78
CA PHE A 43 3.72 14.91 2.95
C PHE A 43 4.03 15.09 1.46
N ARG A 44 4.03 16.33 0.94
CA ARG A 44 4.40 16.60 -0.46
C ARG A 44 5.83 16.14 -0.78
N ASN A 45 6.79 16.46 0.07
CA ASN A 45 8.18 16.04 -0.12
C ASN A 45 8.28 14.52 -0.19
N ARG A 46 7.64 13.85 0.77
CA ARG A 46 7.58 12.39 0.83
C ARG A 46 7.00 11.77 -0.43
N TRP A 47 5.91 12.34 -0.92
CA TRP A 47 5.31 11.91 -2.17
C TRP A 47 6.28 12.01 -3.35
N HIS A 48 6.93 13.17 -3.48
CA HIS A 48 7.86 13.43 -4.57
C HIS A 48 9.07 12.49 -4.54
N GLU A 49 9.47 12.03 -3.36
CA GLU A 49 10.57 11.07 -3.20
C GLU A 49 10.13 9.62 -3.49
N ASN A 50 8.97 9.19 -2.99
CA ASN A 50 8.60 7.77 -2.98
C ASN A 50 7.73 7.33 -4.15
N VAL A 51 6.74 8.12 -4.54
CA VAL A 51 5.80 7.75 -5.61
C VAL A 51 6.51 7.49 -6.94
N PRO A 52 7.52 8.27 -7.37
CA PRO A 52 8.28 7.96 -8.57
C PRO A 52 9.02 6.62 -8.51
N LYS A 53 9.61 6.28 -7.35
CA LYS A 53 10.34 5.02 -7.13
C LYS A 53 9.39 3.82 -7.23
N LEU A 54 8.26 3.87 -6.54
CA LEU A 54 7.23 2.83 -6.61
C LEU A 54 6.68 2.67 -8.03
N ARG A 55 6.40 3.78 -8.72
CA ARG A 55 5.95 3.73 -10.12
C ARG A 55 7.02 3.20 -11.07
N ALA A 56 8.30 3.44 -10.80
CA ALA A 56 9.39 2.88 -11.59
C ALA A 56 9.50 1.37 -11.37
N LEU A 57 9.36 0.91 -10.12
CA LEU A 57 9.29 -0.52 -9.77
C LEU A 57 8.14 -1.22 -10.50
N ILE A 58 6.91 -0.67 -10.40
CA ILE A 58 5.74 -1.25 -11.08
C ILE A 58 5.96 -1.30 -12.60
N ARG A 59 6.53 -0.26 -13.20
CA ARG A 59 6.86 -0.25 -14.63
C ARG A 59 7.94 -1.28 -15.00
N LYS A 60 8.93 -1.48 -14.14
CA LYS A 60 10.01 -2.45 -14.34
C LYS A 60 9.50 -3.88 -14.26
N VAL A 61 8.66 -4.19 -13.26
CA VAL A 61 8.05 -5.52 -13.09
C VAL A 61 6.97 -5.76 -14.15
N SER A 62 6.25 -4.70 -14.53
CA SER A 62 5.16 -4.71 -15.50
C SER A 62 4.15 -5.83 -15.21
N PRO A 63 3.50 -5.84 -14.04
CA PRO A 63 2.50 -6.86 -13.75
C PRO A 63 1.31 -6.78 -14.72
N THR A 64 0.73 -7.92 -15.06
CA THR A 64 -0.61 -7.98 -15.67
C THR A 64 -1.67 -7.50 -14.66
N ASP A 65 -2.88 -7.23 -15.13
CA ASP A 65 -3.95 -6.81 -14.23
C ASP A 65 -4.28 -7.94 -13.21
N ASP A 66 -4.24 -9.21 -13.63
CA ASP A 66 -4.43 -10.38 -12.75
C ASP A 66 -3.30 -10.53 -11.72
N GLU A 67 -2.04 -10.35 -12.14
CA GLU A 67 -0.88 -10.37 -11.25
C GLU A 67 -0.95 -9.25 -10.21
N PHE A 68 -1.41 -8.07 -10.63
CA PHE A 68 -1.57 -6.92 -9.74
C PHE A 68 -2.68 -7.16 -8.72
N LEU A 69 -3.81 -7.75 -9.13
CA LEU A 69 -4.88 -8.17 -8.23
C LEU A 69 -4.42 -9.26 -7.26
N ALA A 70 -3.62 -10.22 -7.72
CA ALA A 70 -3.04 -11.24 -6.85
C ALA A 70 -2.13 -10.61 -5.77
N ILE A 71 -1.29 -9.63 -6.11
CA ILE A 71 -0.48 -8.89 -5.13
C ILE A 71 -1.38 -8.19 -4.10
N ILE A 72 -2.47 -7.54 -4.53
CA ILE A 72 -3.42 -6.89 -3.61
C ILE A 72 -4.09 -7.92 -2.69
N GLY A 73 -4.53 -9.06 -3.24
CA GLY A 73 -5.16 -10.12 -2.46
C GLY A 73 -4.21 -10.73 -1.42
N LEU A 74 -2.95 -10.98 -1.81
CA LEU A 74 -1.92 -11.46 -0.88
C LEU A 74 -1.58 -10.43 0.20
N ALA A 75 -1.58 -9.14 -0.13
CA ALA A 75 -1.40 -8.08 0.85
C ALA A 75 -2.58 -7.96 1.82
N PHE A 76 -3.81 -8.15 1.33
CA PHE A 76 -5.02 -8.11 2.15
C PHE A 76 -5.09 -9.24 3.18
N TRP A 77 -4.69 -10.46 2.79
CA TRP A 77 -4.67 -11.64 3.67
C TRP A 77 -3.38 -11.79 4.49
N SER A 78 -2.54 -10.75 4.53
CA SER A 78 -1.31 -10.73 5.34
C SER A 78 -1.58 -10.11 6.71
N PHE A 79 -1.74 -10.95 7.73
CA PHE A 79 -2.01 -10.52 9.11
C PHE A 79 -0.75 -10.35 9.98
N GLU A 80 0.45 -10.33 9.39
CA GLU A 80 1.70 -10.18 10.15
C GLU A 80 1.67 -8.94 11.05
N GLY A 81 1.74 -9.17 12.36
CA GLY A 81 1.79 -8.10 13.38
C GLY A 81 0.42 -7.63 13.87
N LEU A 82 -0.69 -8.22 13.41
CA LEU A 82 -2.04 -7.93 13.89
C LEU A 82 -2.50 -8.99 14.90
N GLN A 83 -3.30 -8.58 15.89
CA GLN A 83 -4.05 -9.53 16.72
C GLN A 83 -5.33 -9.94 15.97
N THR A 84 -5.29 -11.11 15.34
CA THR A 84 -6.44 -11.68 14.60
C THR A 84 -7.00 -12.91 15.31
N SER A 85 -8.24 -13.28 15.01
CA SER A 85 -8.81 -14.54 15.49
C SER A 85 -8.29 -15.72 14.67
N ASP A 86 -8.18 -16.90 15.29
CA ASP A 86 -7.76 -18.15 14.62
C ASP A 86 -8.56 -18.42 13.34
N TYR A 87 -9.86 -18.09 13.35
CA TYR A 87 -10.73 -18.21 12.18
C TYR A 87 -10.27 -17.31 11.02
N LEU A 88 -9.92 -16.04 11.30
CA LEU A 88 -9.42 -15.14 10.26
C LEU A 88 -8.05 -15.59 9.76
N GLU A 89 -7.17 -16.06 10.64
CA GLU A 89 -5.87 -16.61 10.25
C GLU A 89 -6.01 -17.81 9.31
N GLU A 90 -6.94 -18.73 9.62
CA GLU A 90 -7.26 -19.87 8.75
C GLU A 90 -7.74 -19.40 7.38
N LEU A 91 -8.63 -18.40 7.33
CA LEU A 91 -9.06 -17.79 6.06
C LEU A 91 -7.89 -17.18 5.29
N GLY A 92 -7.01 -16.45 5.96
CA GLY A 92 -5.86 -15.80 5.34
C GLY A 92 -4.89 -16.81 4.71
N VAL A 93 -4.57 -17.88 5.44
CA VAL A 93 -3.74 -18.97 4.92
C VAL A 93 -4.40 -19.63 3.71
N ARG A 94 -5.71 -19.94 3.81
CA ARG A 94 -6.46 -20.60 2.73
C ARG A 94 -6.49 -19.74 1.46
N TYR A 95 -6.90 -18.49 1.56
CA TYR A 95 -7.02 -17.61 0.38
C TYR A 95 -5.67 -17.23 -0.21
N SER A 96 -4.62 -17.06 0.61
CA SER A 96 -3.26 -16.85 0.10
C SER A 96 -2.75 -18.06 -0.68
N ALA A 97 -3.06 -19.27 -0.20
CA ALA A 97 -2.73 -20.51 -0.91
C ALA A 97 -3.51 -20.66 -2.23
N GLU A 98 -4.81 -20.32 -2.24
CA GLU A 98 -5.65 -20.34 -3.45
C GLU A 98 -5.14 -19.37 -4.52
N ILE A 99 -4.78 -18.13 -4.13
CA ILE A 99 -4.21 -17.13 -5.05
C ILE A 99 -2.88 -17.63 -5.64
N THR A 100 -1.97 -18.11 -4.79
CA THR A 100 -0.64 -18.57 -5.22
C THR A 100 -0.74 -19.81 -6.11
N THR A 101 -1.67 -20.72 -5.81
CA THR A 101 -1.93 -21.93 -6.61
C THR A 101 -2.49 -21.55 -7.97
N SER A 102 -3.46 -20.64 -8.01
CA SER A 102 -4.06 -20.16 -9.26
C SER A 102 -3.01 -19.51 -10.18
N LEU A 103 -2.11 -18.70 -9.61
CA LEU A 103 -0.97 -18.13 -10.37
C LEU A 103 -0.03 -19.23 -10.88
N SER A 104 0.31 -20.21 -10.03
CA SER A 104 1.20 -21.32 -10.40
C SER A 104 0.63 -22.16 -11.54
N ASP A 105 -0.65 -22.51 -11.47
CA ASP A 105 -1.34 -23.26 -12.52
C ASP A 105 -1.47 -22.46 -13.82
N HIS A 106 -1.79 -21.17 -13.73
CA HIS A 106 -1.81 -20.27 -14.88
C HIS A 106 -0.44 -20.22 -15.56
N TYR A 107 0.65 -20.05 -14.80
CA TYR A 107 2.00 -20.01 -15.39
C TYR A 107 2.44 -21.35 -15.94
N ARG A 108 2.12 -22.46 -15.27
CA ARG A 108 2.38 -23.80 -15.77
C ARG A 108 1.77 -24.01 -17.17
N ALA A 109 0.56 -23.49 -17.39
CA ALA A 109 -0.14 -23.58 -18.67
C ALA A 109 0.36 -22.58 -19.74
N THR A 110 0.94 -21.44 -19.35
CA THR A 110 1.26 -20.34 -20.29
C THR A 110 2.76 -20.19 -20.57
N ILE A 111 3.57 -20.05 -19.53
CA ILE A 111 5.01 -19.75 -19.62
C ILE A 111 5.91 -20.90 -19.13
N GLY A 112 5.31 -21.96 -18.59
CA GLY A 112 5.99 -23.13 -18.04
C GLY A 112 6.39 -22.98 -16.57
N VAL A 113 6.75 -24.10 -15.94
CA VAL A 113 7.00 -24.20 -14.48
C VAL A 113 8.16 -23.31 -14.03
N GLU A 114 9.30 -23.36 -14.72
CA GLU A 114 10.51 -22.62 -14.31
C GLU A 114 10.31 -21.11 -14.40
N LYS A 115 9.85 -20.61 -15.56
CA LYS A 115 9.57 -19.17 -15.75
C LYS A 115 8.43 -18.70 -14.84
N GLY A 116 7.44 -19.56 -14.60
CA GLY A 116 6.37 -19.31 -13.65
C GLY A 116 6.87 -19.10 -12.22
N ALA A 117 7.71 -20.01 -11.73
CA ALA A 117 8.29 -19.89 -10.40
C ALA A 117 9.13 -18.60 -10.25
N ILE A 118 9.94 -18.26 -11.26
CA ILE A 118 10.69 -17.00 -11.29
C ILE A 118 9.74 -15.80 -11.24
N ARG A 119 8.65 -15.83 -12.04
CA ARG A 119 7.67 -14.74 -12.07
C ARG A 119 6.97 -14.56 -10.72
N ILE A 120 6.54 -15.64 -10.07
CA ILE A 120 5.99 -15.60 -8.71
C ILE A 120 6.99 -14.95 -7.75
N GLY A 121 8.26 -15.36 -7.78
CA GLY A 121 9.29 -14.77 -6.94
C GLY A 121 9.43 -13.25 -7.15
N VAL A 122 9.41 -12.78 -8.40
CA VAL A 122 9.42 -11.34 -8.71
C VAL A 122 8.21 -10.61 -8.13
N LEU A 123 7.01 -11.19 -8.21
CA LEU A 123 5.79 -10.59 -7.65
C LEU A 123 5.84 -10.52 -6.12
N LEU A 124 6.34 -11.56 -5.45
CA LEU A 124 6.52 -11.57 -3.99
C LEU A 124 7.56 -10.54 -3.54
N CYS A 125 8.68 -10.39 -4.26
CA CYS A 125 9.65 -9.33 -3.97
C CYS A 125 9.04 -7.93 -4.13
N MET A 126 8.19 -7.74 -5.15
CA MET A 126 7.46 -6.48 -5.34
C MET A 126 6.48 -6.20 -4.20
N GLN A 127 5.75 -7.22 -3.72
CA GLN A 127 4.88 -7.11 -2.55
C GLN A 127 5.66 -6.69 -1.30
N GLN A 128 6.84 -7.26 -1.06
CA GLN A 128 7.69 -6.86 0.07
C GLN A 128 8.10 -5.38 0.00
N LEU A 129 8.38 -4.86 -1.20
CA LEU A 129 8.70 -3.44 -1.38
C LEU A 129 7.50 -2.52 -1.13
N PHE A 130 6.28 -2.97 -1.41
CA PHE A 130 5.07 -2.25 -1.02
C PHE A 130 4.87 -2.24 0.49
N LYS A 131 5.13 -3.37 1.17
CA LYS A 131 5.08 -3.46 2.63
C LYS A 131 6.06 -2.48 3.29
N ILE A 132 7.28 -2.39 2.77
CA ILE A 132 8.26 -1.40 3.27
C ILE A 132 7.71 0.03 3.12
N ALA A 133 7.18 0.37 1.94
CA ALA A 133 6.63 1.72 1.72
C ALA A 133 5.41 2.03 2.61
N GLU A 134 4.60 1.03 2.93
CA GLU A 134 3.47 1.15 3.87
C GLU A 134 3.96 1.37 5.31
N MET A 135 4.96 0.61 5.76
CA MET A 135 5.56 0.80 7.09
C MET A 135 6.17 2.21 7.24
N GLU A 136 6.82 2.71 6.19
CA GLU A 136 7.35 4.07 6.26
C GLU A 136 6.24 5.13 6.27
N LEU A 137 5.10 4.91 5.60
CA LEU A 137 3.95 5.80 5.66
C LEU A 137 3.33 5.84 7.07
N LYS A 138 3.27 4.69 7.76
CA LYS A 138 2.88 4.63 9.18
C LYS A 138 3.79 5.49 10.04
N SER A 139 5.11 5.42 9.83
CA SER A 139 6.06 6.29 10.52
C SER A 139 5.82 7.78 10.23
N ASP A 140 5.41 8.15 9.02
CA ASP A 140 5.08 9.54 8.68
C ASP A 140 3.84 10.02 9.46
N TYR A 141 2.85 9.16 9.67
CA TYR A 141 1.66 9.48 10.45
C TYR A 141 1.95 9.71 11.94
N GLU A 142 2.87 8.93 12.53
CA GLU A 142 3.38 9.19 13.89
C GLU A 142 4.08 10.56 13.99
N ILE A 143 4.84 10.94 12.96
CA ILE A 143 5.48 12.26 12.92
C ILE A 143 4.42 13.37 12.89
N TYR A 144 3.35 13.22 12.11
CA TYR A 144 2.25 14.20 12.10
C TYR A 144 1.52 14.29 13.43
N HIS A 145 1.40 13.17 14.15
CA HIS A 145 0.87 13.17 15.51
C HIS A 145 1.78 13.94 16.48
N ILE A 146 3.08 13.67 16.49
CA ILE A 146 4.07 14.39 17.33
C ILE A 146 4.09 15.90 17.01
N MET A 147 3.91 16.28 15.75
CA MET A 147 3.83 17.67 15.32
C MET A 147 2.56 18.40 15.78
N GLY A 148 1.56 17.69 16.32
CA GLY A 148 0.25 18.25 16.66
C GLY A 148 -0.70 18.40 15.47
N ALA A 149 -0.30 17.90 14.29
CA ALA A 149 -1.17 17.87 13.11
C ALA A 149 -2.23 16.77 13.24
N PHE A 150 -1.89 15.62 13.82
CA PHE A 150 -2.87 14.58 14.13
C PHE A 150 -3.05 14.41 15.63
N ASP A 151 -4.25 14.00 16.04
CA ASP A 151 -4.56 13.52 17.38
C ASP A 151 -5.17 12.11 17.33
N GLU A 152 -5.49 11.56 18.51
CA GLU A 152 -6.11 10.25 18.66
C GLU A 152 -7.49 10.14 18.00
N GLU A 153 -8.16 11.26 17.68
CA GLU A 153 -9.47 11.27 17.03
C GLU A 153 -9.39 11.44 15.51
N THR A 154 -8.22 11.78 14.99
CA THR A 154 -7.99 11.92 13.56
C THR A 154 -8.17 10.57 12.87
N LEU A 155 -9.23 10.43 12.05
CA LEU A 155 -9.64 9.16 11.44
C LEU A 155 -8.48 8.44 10.72
N THR A 156 -7.71 9.17 9.91
CA THR A 156 -6.61 8.56 9.14
C THR A 156 -5.50 8.06 10.05
N TYR A 157 -5.28 8.70 11.21
CA TYR A 157 -4.30 8.25 12.20
C TYR A 157 -4.81 7.02 12.95
N ARG A 158 -6.07 7.04 13.41
CA ARG A 158 -6.71 5.88 14.07
C ARG A 158 -6.64 4.61 13.24
N LEU A 159 -6.85 4.70 11.92
CA LEU A 159 -6.79 3.56 11.00
C LEU A 159 -5.41 2.89 10.91
N GLN A 160 -4.37 3.49 11.49
CA GLN A 160 -2.97 3.01 11.42
C GLN A 160 -2.51 2.40 12.74
N VAL A 161 -3.18 2.76 13.84
CA VAL A 161 -2.90 2.31 15.21
C VAL A 161 -3.81 1.14 15.61
N LEU A 162 -4.85 0.83 14.80
CA LEU A 162 -5.66 -0.39 14.88
C LEU A 162 -4.91 -1.60 14.32
#